data_AF-A0A2W1BZ07-F1
#
_entry.id   AF-A0A2W1BZ07-F1
#
_cell.length_a   1.000
_cell.length_b   1.000
_cell.length_c   1.000
_cell.angle_alpha   90.00
_cell.angle_beta   90.00
_cell.angle_gamma   90.00
#
_symmetry.space_group_name_H-M   'P 1'
#
loop_
_entity.id
_entity.type
_entity.pdbx_description
1 polymer ?
#
loop_
_entity_poly.entity_id
_entity_poly.type
_entity_poly.pdbx_seq_one_letter_code
_entity_poly.pdbx_strand_id
1 'polypeptide(L)'
;MNRTLSKLHMKRYVMLGRVAPSTIRCMSTKIEDVSTHTGQKWQSDDYRLVRFMNAPKQVNPNWAVNLIAEVPPKEVKERVVWCDGGSGPEGHPRVYINLDKPGDHSCGYCGLRFVKKDGH
;
A
#
# COMPACT_ATOMS: atom_id res chain seq x y z
N MET A 1 -48.72 -62.34 52.02
CA MET A 1 -48.28 -62.74 50.66
C MET A 1 -47.01 -61.98 50.32
N ASN A 2 -45.89 -62.70 50.28
CA ASN A 2 -44.55 -62.18 50.01
C ASN A 2 -44.44 -61.67 48.57
N ARG A 3 -43.91 -60.47 48.36
CA ARG A 3 -43.29 -60.08 47.10
C ARG A 3 -42.03 -59.26 47.37
N THR A 4 -40.90 -59.95 47.29
CA THR A 4 -39.55 -59.40 47.22
C THR A 4 -39.44 -58.47 46.01
N LEU A 5 -39.20 -57.17 46.24
CA LEU A 5 -38.91 -56.22 45.17
C LEU A 5 -37.41 -56.31 44.85
N SER A 6 -37.10 -56.83 43.65
CA SER A 6 -35.75 -56.83 43.10
C SER A 6 -35.31 -55.39 42.78
N LYS A 7 -34.11 -55.02 43.23
CA LYS A 7 -33.49 -53.73 42.87
C LYS A 7 -33.20 -53.71 41.38
N LEU A 8 -34.01 -52.98 40.60
CA LEU A 8 -33.71 -52.70 39.20
C LEU A 8 -32.60 -51.65 39.14
N HIS A 9 -31.42 -52.06 38.70
CA HIS A 9 -30.28 -51.16 38.49
C HIS A 9 -30.55 -50.33 37.23
N MET A 10 -30.95 -49.06 37.39
CA MET A 10 -31.17 -48.15 36.28
C MET A 10 -29.80 -47.69 35.74
N LYS A 11 -29.31 -48.31 34.67
CA LYS A 11 -28.14 -47.82 33.93
C LYS A 11 -28.50 -46.44 33.34
N ARG A 12 -27.95 -45.38 33.95
CA ARG A 12 -27.99 -44.02 33.42
C ARG A 12 -27.25 -44.00 32.07
N TYR A 13 -27.99 -44.02 30.98
CA TYR A 13 -27.45 -43.76 29.66
C TYR A 13 -27.31 -42.24 29.52
N VAL A 14 -26.08 -41.73 29.58
CA VAL A 14 -25.81 -40.33 29.25
C VAL A 14 -25.96 -40.21 27.74
N MET A 15 -27.08 -39.61 27.29
CA MET A 15 -27.22 -39.18 25.91
C MET A 15 -26.25 -38.02 25.69
N LEU A 16 -25.01 -38.34 25.31
CA LEU A 16 -24.05 -37.38 24.75
C LEU A 16 -24.61 -36.94 23.39
N GLY A 17 -25.56 -36.01 23.43
CA GLY A 17 -26.02 -35.30 22.25
C GLY A 17 -24.81 -34.55 21.67
N ARG A 18 -24.27 -35.06 20.56
CA ARG A 18 -23.29 -34.34 19.76
C ARG A 18 -23.97 -33.10 19.21
N VAL A 19 -23.86 -31.97 19.90
CA VAL A 19 -24.10 -30.67 19.29
C VAL A 19 -22.99 -30.51 18.27
N ALA A 20 -23.31 -30.74 16.99
CA ALA A 20 -22.40 -30.37 15.92
C ALA A 20 -22.04 -28.90 16.14
N PRO A 21 -20.74 -28.52 16.19
CA PRO A 21 -20.39 -27.12 16.26
C PRO A 21 -21.07 -26.46 15.06
N SER A 22 -21.98 -25.53 15.31
CA SER A 22 -22.50 -24.72 14.23
C SER A 22 -21.29 -23.95 13.73
N THR A 23 -20.77 -24.37 12.58
CA THR A 23 -19.75 -23.60 11.89
C THR A 23 -20.46 -22.30 11.54
N ILE A 24 -20.32 -21.28 12.38
CA ILE A 24 -20.63 -19.91 12.01
C ILE A 24 -19.65 -19.64 10.87
N ARG A 25 -20.10 -19.88 9.64
CA ARG A 25 -19.42 -19.41 8.44
C ARG A 25 -19.51 -17.89 8.50
N CYS A 26 -18.55 -17.26 9.16
CA CYS A 26 -18.29 -15.85 8.96
C CYS A 26 -17.72 -15.75 7.53
N MET A 27 -18.61 -15.67 6.55
CA MET A 27 -18.26 -15.40 5.14
C MET A 27 -17.87 -13.92 5.04
N SER A 28 -16.85 -13.49 5.79
CA SER A 28 -16.20 -12.21 5.52
C SER A 28 -15.30 -12.47 4.31
N THR A 29 -15.81 -12.17 3.13
CA THR A 29 -14.97 -12.04 1.93
C THR A 29 -13.82 -11.11 2.28
N LYS A 30 -12.58 -11.63 2.25
CA LYS A 30 -11.38 -10.81 2.48
C LYS A 30 -11.34 -9.74 1.39
N ILE A 31 -11.38 -8.48 1.81
CA ILE A 31 -11.28 -7.34 0.89
C ILE A 31 -9.80 -6.99 0.79
N GLU A 32 -9.25 -7.05 -0.41
CA GLU A 32 -7.87 -6.63 -0.66
C GLU A 32 -7.83 -5.10 -0.86
N ASP A 33 -6.95 -4.42 -0.13
CA ASP A 33 -6.78 -2.97 -0.21
C ASP A 33 -5.80 -2.56 -1.31
N VAL A 34 -6.13 -1.48 -2.03
CA VAL A 34 -5.24 -0.91 -3.05
C VAL A 34 -4.14 -0.11 -2.36
N SER A 35 -2.88 -0.40 -2.72
CA SER A 35 -1.73 0.34 -2.20
C SER A 35 -1.70 1.77 -2.76
N THR A 36 -1.42 2.74 -1.91
CA THR A 36 -1.14 4.12 -2.35
C THR A 36 0.26 4.22 -2.97
N HIS A 37 0.55 5.34 -3.64
CA HIS A 37 1.89 5.67 -4.16
C HIS A 37 2.97 5.75 -3.06
N THR A 38 2.57 5.88 -1.79
CA THR A 38 3.46 5.83 -0.62
C THR A 38 3.66 4.42 -0.06
N GLY A 39 2.98 3.40 -0.62
CA GLY A 39 3.03 2.02 -0.14
C GLY A 39 2.05 1.67 0.97
N GLN A 40 1.16 2.60 1.36
CA GLN A 40 0.17 2.34 2.40
C GLN A 40 -0.93 1.41 1.89
N LYS A 41 -1.17 0.31 2.62
CA LYS A 41 -2.31 -0.59 2.47
C LYS A 41 -2.74 -1.15 3.82
N TRP A 42 -4.02 -1.40 4.01
CA TRP A 42 -4.54 -2.13 5.16
C TRP A 42 -4.40 -3.64 4.96
N GLN A 43 -4.34 -4.40 6.06
CA GLN A 43 -4.44 -5.85 5.99
C GLN A 43 -5.88 -6.26 5.68
N SER A 44 -6.06 -7.43 5.05
CA SER A 44 -7.38 -7.92 4.61
C SER A 44 -8.39 -8.10 5.75
N ASP A 45 -7.92 -8.28 6.98
CA ASP A 45 -8.69 -8.49 8.21
C ASP A 45 -8.82 -7.22 9.06
N ASP A 46 -8.31 -6.08 8.58
CA ASP A 46 -8.36 -4.82 9.31
C ASP A 46 -9.76 -4.21 9.29
N TYR A 47 -10.35 -4.05 10.49
CA TYR A 47 -11.69 -3.46 10.66
C TYR A 47 -11.82 -2.05 10.05
N ARG A 48 -10.72 -1.34 9.84
CA ARG A 48 -10.72 0.01 9.27
C ARG A 48 -11.18 0.05 7.81
N LEU A 49 -11.17 -1.09 7.10
CA LEU A 49 -11.65 -1.23 5.71
C LEU A 49 -13.15 -1.02 5.57
N VAL A 50 -13.91 -1.14 6.67
CA VAL A 50 -15.36 -0.88 6.72
C VAL A 50 -15.75 0.47 6.11
N ARG A 51 -14.88 1.49 6.24
CA ARG A 51 -15.13 2.84 5.69
C ARG A 51 -15.27 2.89 4.16
N PHE A 52 -14.74 1.89 3.45
CA PHE A 52 -14.72 1.81 1.99
C PHE A 52 -15.77 0.84 1.42
N MET A 53 -16.68 0.31 2.24
CA MET A 53 -17.72 -0.61 1.76
C MET A 53 -18.74 0.07 0.84
N ASN A 54 -19.09 1.33 1.12
CA ASN A 54 -20.09 2.08 0.35
C ASN A 54 -19.47 2.96 -0.75
N ALA A 55 -18.16 3.21 -0.69
CA ALA A 55 -17.44 4.05 -1.65
C ALA A 55 -16.00 3.55 -1.81
N PRO A 56 -15.49 3.43 -3.05
CA PRO A 56 -14.16 2.91 -3.29
C PRO A 56 -13.06 3.86 -2.79
N LYS A 57 -11.98 3.29 -2.26
CA LYS A 57 -10.76 4.03 -1.90
C LYS A 57 -10.19 4.70 -3.16
N GLN A 58 -10.09 6.02 -3.12
CA GLN A 58 -9.51 6.80 -4.22
C GLN A 58 -7.99 6.79 -4.12
N VAL A 59 -7.34 6.26 -5.15
CA VAL A 59 -5.89 6.26 -5.31
C VAL A 59 -5.55 6.78 -6.69
N ASN A 60 -4.57 7.67 -6.79
CA ASN A 60 -4.08 8.16 -8.08
C ASN A 60 -3.27 7.04 -8.78
N PRO A 61 -3.66 6.62 -10.01
CA PRO A 61 -2.90 5.64 -10.78
C PRO A 61 -1.58 6.22 -11.34
N ASN A 62 -1.49 7.54 -11.51
CA ASN A 62 -0.34 8.20 -12.12
C ASN A 62 0.69 8.54 -11.05
N TRP A 63 1.70 7.69 -10.88
CA TRP A 63 2.71 7.84 -9.84
C TRP A 63 3.85 8.72 -10.33
N ALA A 64 4.09 9.84 -9.64
CA ALA A 64 5.11 10.81 -10.03
C ALA A 64 6.53 10.21 -10.10
N VAL A 65 6.83 9.20 -9.28
CA VAL A 65 8.12 8.48 -9.31
C VAL A 65 8.38 7.77 -10.65
N ASN A 66 7.34 7.21 -11.27
CA ASN A 66 7.45 6.56 -12.57
C ASN A 66 7.60 7.61 -13.68
N LEU A 67 6.75 8.64 -13.63
CA LEU A 67 6.74 9.72 -14.62
C LEU A 67 8.07 10.47 -14.68
N ILE A 68 8.72 10.73 -13.54
CA ILE A 68 10.02 11.43 -13.55
C ILE A 68 11.17 10.52 -14.00
N ALA A 69 11.06 9.21 -13.75
CA ALA A 69 12.04 8.24 -14.23
C ALA A 69 12.00 8.09 -15.76
N GLU A 70 10.82 8.23 -16.37
CA GLU A 70 10.63 8.23 -17.83
C GLU A 70 11.30 9.42 -18.52
N VAL A 71 11.44 10.57 -17.84
CA VAL A 71 12.09 11.76 -18.41
C VAL A 71 13.61 11.57 -18.41
N PRO A 72 14.29 11.63 -19.59
CA PRO A 72 15.73 11.45 -19.66
C PRO A 72 16.51 12.61 -19.03
N PRO A 73 17.70 12.36 -18.47
CA PRO A 73 18.58 13.44 -18.01
C PRO A 73 18.96 14.41 -19.13
N LYS A 74 18.98 15.71 -18.81
CA LYS A 74 19.40 16.76 -19.73
C LYS A 74 20.92 16.89 -19.71
N GLU A 75 21.53 16.72 -20.87
CA GLU A 75 22.97 16.89 -21.03
C GLU A 75 23.33 18.37 -21.23
N VAL A 76 24.27 18.86 -20.44
CA VAL A 76 24.69 20.28 -20.42
C VAL A 76 26.20 20.40 -20.43
N LYS A 77 26.74 21.54 -20.89
CA LYS A 77 28.20 21.74 -21.00
C LYS A 77 28.77 22.47 -19.78
N GLU A 78 27.92 23.28 -19.15
CA GLU A 78 28.27 24.15 -18.05
C GLU A 78 28.50 23.35 -16.77
N ARG A 79 29.39 23.87 -15.92
CA ARG A 79 29.67 23.30 -14.59
C ARG A 79 28.49 23.49 -13.62
N VAL A 80 27.79 24.61 -13.73
CA VAL A 80 26.63 24.97 -12.89
C VAL A 80 25.49 25.33 -13.82
N VAL A 81 24.34 24.70 -13.62
CA VAL A 81 23.11 24.99 -14.38
C VAL A 81 22.04 25.55 -13.47
N TRP A 82 21.09 26.26 -14.05
CA TRP A 82 19.94 26.75 -13.32
C TRP A 82 18.65 26.08 -13.80
N CYS A 83 17.71 25.91 -12.88
CA CYS A 83 16.39 25.36 -13.16
C CYS A 83 15.34 26.22 -12.47
N ASP A 84 14.28 26.54 -13.18
CA ASP A 84 13.10 27.29 -12.71
C ASP A 84 11.79 26.54 -12.98
N GLY A 85 11.86 25.29 -13.45
CA GLY A 85 10.69 24.50 -13.85
C GLY A 85 10.14 24.78 -15.24
N GLY A 86 10.73 25.70 -16.02
CA GLY A 86 10.46 25.87 -17.45
C GLY A 86 9.41 26.93 -17.84
N SER A 87 8.59 27.41 -16.90
CA SER A 87 7.51 28.38 -17.16
C SER A 87 7.70 29.71 -16.43
N GLY A 88 8.95 30.10 -16.14
CA GLY A 88 9.26 31.34 -15.43
C GLY A 88 8.56 31.41 -14.06
N PRO A 89 7.62 32.36 -13.83
CA PRO A 89 6.95 32.50 -12.53
C PRO A 89 5.98 31.36 -12.18
N GLU A 90 5.52 30.57 -13.15
CA GLU A 90 4.62 29.42 -12.90
C GLU A 90 5.36 28.15 -12.46
N GLY A 91 6.69 28.15 -12.57
CA GLY A 91 7.53 27.06 -12.09
C GLY A 91 7.92 27.22 -10.62
N HIS A 92 9.10 26.73 -10.26
CA HIS A 92 9.64 26.88 -8.91
C HIS A 92 10.66 28.02 -8.87
N PRO A 93 11.03 28.52 -7.67
CA PRO A 93 12.11 29.49 -7.54
C PRO A 93 13.38 29.00 -8.23
N ARG A 94 14.04 29.89 -8.97
CA ARG A 94 15.28 29.56 -9.68
C ARG A 94 16.31 29.02 -8.69
N VAL A 95 16.81 27.81 -8.96
CA VAL A 95 17.92 27.20 -8.22
C VAL A 95 19.09 26.89 -9.12
N TYR A 96 20.28 26.86 -8.52
CA TYR A 96 21.53 26.50 -9.18
C TYR A 96 21.97 25.12 -8.73
N ILE A 97 22.30 24.26 -9.69
CA ILE A 97 22.66 22.85 -9.50
C ILE A 97 24.12 22.69 -9.91
N ASN A 98 24.93 22.14 -9.00
CA ASN A 98 26.35 21.90 -9.24
C ASN A 98 26.56 20.53 -9.90
N LEU A 99 27.31 20.49 -11.01
CA LEU A 99 27.59 19.28 -11.80
C LEU A 99 29.07 18.86 -11.71
N ASP A 100 29.74 19.21 -10.62
CA ASP A 100 31.17 18.89 -10.40
C ASP A 100 31.45 17.39 -10.29
N LYS A 101 30.50 16.62 -9.74
CA LYS A 101 30.65 15.17 -9.63
C LYS A 101 30.09 14.49 -10.89
N PRO A 102 30.67 13.38 -11.35
CA PRO A 102 30.09 12.63 -12.46
C PRO A 102 28.71 12.06 -12.07
N GLY A 103 27.80 11.94 -13.04
CA GLY A 103 26.47 11.34 -12.89
C GLY A 103 25.30 12.32 -12.94
N ASP A 104 24.12 11.81 -12.60
CA ASP A 104 22.85 12.53 -12.63
C ASP A 104 22.70 13.44 -11.40
N HIS A 105 22.52 14.75 -11.65
CA HIS A 105 22.19 15.71 -10.60
C HIS A 105 20.73 16.14 -10.74
N SER A 106 19.95 15.88 -9.70
CA SER A 106 18.51 16.15 -9.72
C SER A 106 18.18 17.54 -9.19
N CYS A 107 17.23 18.22 -9.83
CA CYS A 107 16.60 19.41 -9.26
C CYS A 107 15.72 19.01 -8.07
N GLY A 108 15.89 19.67 -6.92
CA GLY A 108 15.10 19.39 -5.71
C GLY A 108 13.61 19.75 -5.80
N TYR A 109 13.18 20.43 -6.86
CA TYR A 109 11.77 20.78 -7.09
C TYR A 109 11.15 19.89 -8.16
N CYS A 110 11.52 20.06 -9.43
CA CYS A 110 10.93 19.30 -10.53
C CYS A 110 11.38 17.84 -10.62
N GLY A 111 12.46 17.45 -9.93
CA GLY A 111 13.07 16.13 -10.09
C GLY A 111 13.80 15.91 -11.42
N LEU A 112 13.84 16.91 -12.31
CA LEU A 112 14.57 16.82 -13.57
C LEU A 112 16.07 16.62 -13.30
N ARG A 113 16.69 15.76 -14.10
CA ARG A 113 18.09 15.36 -13.97
C ARG A 113 18.95 16.09 -14.98
N PHE A 114 20.16 16.46 -14.57
CA PHE A 114 21.16 17.14 -15.39
C PHE A 114 22.48 16.39 -15.31
N VAL A 115 23.13 16.22 -16.46
CA VAL A 115 24.43 15.56 -16.58
C VAL A 115 25.37 16.46 -17.35
N LYS A 116 26.57 16.67 -16.83
CA LYS A 116 27.60 17.41 -17.55
C LYS A 116 28.20 16.50 -18.61
N LYS A 117 28.24 16.96 -19.87
CA LYS A 117 28.99 16.27 -20.93
C LYS A 117 30.47 16.34 -20.61
N ASP A 118 31.15 15.20 -20.66
CA ASP A 118 32.61 15.16 -20.61
C ASP A 118 33.15 15.87 -21.86
N GLY A 119 33.82 17.00 -21.64
CA GLY A 119 34.55 17.71 -22.68
C GLY A 119 35.93 17.09 -22.81
N HIS A 120 36.16 16.37 -23.89
CA HIS A 120 37.50 16.12 -24.42
C HIS A 120 38.06 17.40 -25.04
#